data_AF-A0A350VVI2-F1
#
_entry.id   AF-A0A350VVI2-F1
#
_cell.length_a   1.000
_cell.length_b   1.000
_cell.length_c   1.000
_cell.angle_alpha   90.00
_cell.angle_beta   90.00
_cell.angle_gamma   90.00
#
_symmetry.space_group_name_H-M   'P 1'
#
loop_
_entity.id
_entity.type
_entity.pdbx_description
1 polymer ?
#
loop_
_entity_poly.entity_id
_entity_poly.type
_entity_poly.pdbx_seq_one_letter_code
_entity_poly.pdbx_strand_id
1 'polypeptide(L)'
;MSLKDVLKSWLVRLSGLDLTAYICIVIAVIGGFVCGWNKIILWYMLVFHCYTDIKSMELYVLPVRIAIIAETVLLFVKHGFLYMDYRELFLCLAAVIVLRIMRAYAQGDMELFIMLIIAAACGEGSIISYSCKLVYGSLVTFCVSFGVYMAVYNLKEKLMGRQLKKIKKAPMVPSIALSFFICCIT
;
A
#
# COMPACT_ATOMS: atom_id res chain seq x y z
N MET A 1 -25.84 -10.64 25.37
CA MET A 1 -25.39 -11.38 24.17
C MET A 1 -24.05 -12.02 24.52
N SER A 2 -23.92 -13.35 24.46
CA SER A 2 -22.73 -14.06 24.95
C SER A 2 -21.56 -13.91 23.97
N LEU A 3 -20.33 -13.72 24.48
CA LEU A 3 -19.10 -13.63 23.70
C LEU A 3 -18.94 -14.83 22.74
N LYS A 4 -19.41 -16.02 23.15
CA LYS A 4 -19.38 -17.24 22.34
C LYS A 4 -20.28 -17.15 21.10
N ASP A 5 -21.44 -16.50 21.21
CA ASP A 5 -22.37 -16.34 20.08
C ASP A 5 -21.84 -15.32 19.07
N VAL A 6 -21.16 -14.29 19.57
CA VAL A 6 -20.44 -13.32 18.72
C VAL A 6 -19.30 -14.04 17.99
N LEU A 7 -18.47 -14.81 18.70
CA LEU A 7 -17.34 -15.52 18.09
C LEU A 7 -17.82 -16.51 17.01
N LYS A 8 -18.90 -17.26 17.30
CA LYS A 8 -19.49 -18.23 16.36
C LYS A 8 -20.08 -17.56 15.12
N SER A 9 -20.73 -16.40 15.28
CA SER A 9 -21.23 -15.58 14.17
C SER A 9 -20.10 -15.04 13.29
N TRP A 10 -19.00 -14.58 13.91
CA TRP A 10 -17.79 -14.17 13.19
C TRP A 10 -17.14 -15.34 12.45
N LEU A 11 -17.08 -16.53 13.06
CA LEU A 11 -16.51 -17.74 12.46
C LEU A 11 -17.31 -18.20 11.23
N VAL A 12 -18.64 -18.13 11.30
CA VAL A 12 -19.53 -18.45 10.16
C VAL A 12 -19.35 -17.43 9.03
N ARG A 13 -19.22 -16.13 9.34
CA ARG A 13 -18.91 -15.10 8.33
C ARG A 13 -17.52 -15.28 7.70
N LEU A 14 -16.53 -15.71 8.47
CA LEU A 14 -15.20 -16.08 7.99
C LEU A 14 -15.20 -17.29 7.06
N SER A 15 -16.13 -18.25 7.26
CA SER A 15 -16.26 -19.41 6.37
C SER A 15 -16.86 -19.06 4.98
N GLY A 16 -17.53 -17.91 4.85
CA GLY A 16 -18.09 -17.41 3.60
C GLY A 16 -17.22 -16.37 2.89
N LEU A 17 -16.00 -16.12 3.36
CA LEU A 17 -15.07 -15.14 2.78
C LEU A 17 -14.30 -15.74 1.61
N ASP A 18 -14.15 -14.95 0.54
CA ASP A 18 -13.38 -15.33 -0.65
C ASP A 18 -11.93 -15.74 -0.28
N LEU A 19 -11.36 -16.70 -1.01
CA LEU A 19 -9.97 -17.17 -0.84
C LEU A 19 -8.96 -16.01 -0.80
N THR A 20 -9.19 -14.96 -1.58
CA THR A 20 -8.39 -13.73 -1.60
C THR A 20 -8.38 -13.01 -0.26
N ALA A 21 -9.51 -12.94 0.43
CA ALA A 21 -9.59 -12.31 1.74
C ALA A 21 -8.85 -13.15 2.80
N TYR A 22 -8.91 -14.47 2.70
CA TYR A 22 -8.14 -15.36 3.59
C TYR A 22 -6.63 -15.15 3.42
N ILE A 23 -6.16 -15.07 2.16
CA ILE A 23 -4.76 -14.75 1.84
C ILE A 23 -4.37 -13.38 2.41
N CYS A 24 -5.23 -12.36 2.26
CA CYS A 24 -4.98 -11.04 2.84
C CYS A 24 -4.86 -11.07 4.36
N ILE A 25 -5.70 -11.83 5.07
CA ILE A 25 -5.62 -11.97 6.54
C ILE A 25 -4.29 -12.61 6.94
N VAL A 26 -3.88 -13.69 6.26
CA VAL A 26 -2.60 -14.35 6.54
C VAL A 26 -1.42 -13.41 6.31
N ILE A 27 -1.42 -12.68 5.19
CA ILE A 27 -0.37 -11.69 4.85
C ILE A 27 -0.37 -10.53 5.86
N ALA A 28 -1.55 -10.05 6.26
CA ALA A 28 -1.71 -9.03 7.29
C ALA A 28 -1.01 -9.46 8.58
N VAL A 29 -1.31 -10.66 9.08
CA VAL A 29 -0.73 -11.19 10.32
C VAL A 29 0.78 -11.35 10.21
N ILE A 30 1.26 -12.08 9.18
CA ILE A 30 2.70 -12.35 9.01
C ILE A 30 3.47 -11.04 8.83
N GLY A 31 2.97 -10.14 7.99
CA GLY A 31 3.65 -8.89 7.74
C GLY A 31 3.60 -7.93 8.93
N GLY A 32 2.58 -8.01 9.78
CA GLY A 32 2.51 -7.24 11.02
C GLY A 32 3.63 -7.61 12.01
N PHE A 33 4.00 -8.89 12.09
CA PHE A 33 5.14 -9.33 12.90
C PHE A 33 6.47 -8.79 12.37
N VAL A 34 6.63 -8.70 11.05
CA VAL A 34 7.87 -8.22 10.41
C VAL A 34 7.99 -6.70 10.47
N CYS A 35 6.92 -5.97 10.18
CA CYS A 35 6.93 -4.51 10.13
C CYS A 35 7.10 -3.85 11.52
N GLY A 36 6.83 -4.60 12.59
CA GLY A 36 6.92 -4.13 13.96
C GLY A 36 5.71 -3.29 14.40
N TRP A 37 5.63 -3.06 15.70
CA TRP A 37 4.45 -2.48 16.37
C TRP A 37 4.10 -1.08 15.86
N ASN A 38 5.10 -0.24 15.60
CA ASN A 38 4.88 1.15 15.18
C ASN A 38 4.30 1.26 13.76
N LYS A 39 4.51 0.25 12.91
CA LYS A 39 4.12 0.26 11.49
C LYS A 39 2.94 -0.66 11.19
N ILE A 40 2.41 -1.35 12.20
CA ILE A 40 1.40 -2.40 12.03
C ILE A 40 0.08 -1.86 11.49
N ILE A 41 -0.31 -0.65 11.92
CA ILE A 41 -1.55 0.01 11.47
C ILE A 41 -1.43 0.36 9.98
N LEU A 42 -0.29 0.93 9.57
CA LEU A 42 -0.02 1.27 8.16
C LEU A 42 0.00 0.01 7.30
N TRP A 43 0.62 -1.08 7.79
CA TRP A 43 0.62 -2.37 7.12
C TRP A 43 -0.80 -2.93 6.91
N TYR A 44 -1.62 -2.95 7.95
CA TYR A 44 -3.00 -3.43 7.83
C TYR A 44 -3.83 -2.57 6.87
N MET A 45 -3.65 -1.26 6.89
CA MET A 45 -4.32 -0.37 5.96
C MET A 45 -3.92 -0.67 4.49
N LEU A 46 -2.62 -0.90 4.25
CA LEU A 46 -2.12 -1.29 2.93
C LEU A 46 -2.70 -2.62 2.46
N VAL A 47 -2.70 -3.66 3.32
CA VAL A 47 -3.23 -4.98 2.95
C VAL A 47 -4.74 -4.91 2.67
N PHE A 48 -5.49 -4.12 3.44
CA PHE A 48 -6.90 -3.87 3.17
C PHE A 48 -7.09 -3.19 1.81
N HIS A 49 -6.30 -2.15 1.50
CA HIS A 49 -6.37 -1.49 0.21
C HIS A 49 -5.88 -2.35 -0.95
N CYS A 50 -4.98 -3.30 -0.74
CA CYS A 50 -4.63 -4.30 -1.77
C CYS A 50 -5.87 -5.13 -2.16
N TYR A 51 -6.65 -5.57 -1.17
CA TYR A 51 -7.86 -6.35 -1.42
C TYR A 51 -8.90 -5.54 -2.20
N THR A 52 -9.14 -4.28 -1.80
CA THR A 52 -10.15 -3.43 -2.46
C THR A 52 -9.69 -2.96 -3.84
N ASP A 53 -8.40 -2.67 -4.02
CA ASP A 53 -7.83 -2.28 -5.31
C ASP A 53 -7.90 -3.44 -6.32
N ILE A 54 -7.63 -4.67 -5.89
CA ILE A 54 -7.77 -5.86 -6.75
C ILE A 54 -9.24 -6.16 -7.07
N LYS A 55 -10.14 -6.08 -6.08
CA LYS A 55 -11.53 -6.55 -6.23
C LYS A 55 -12.46 -5.51 -6.86
N SER A 56 -12.39 -4.26 -6.41
CA SER A 56 -13.29 -3.18 -6.83
C SER A 56 -12.56 -2.05 -7.56
N MET A 57 -11.22 -2.05 -7.63
CA MET A 57 -10.42 -0.93 -8.18
C MET A 57 -10.73 0.39 -7.47
N GLU A 58 -11.07 0.30 -6.19
CA GLU A 58 -11.43 1.43 -5.34
C GLU A 58 -10.50 1.53 -4.13
N LEU A 59 -10.16 2.78 -3.82
CA LEU A 59 -9.40 3.17 -2.65
C LEU A 59 -10.29 4.00 -1.73
N TYR A 60 -10.46 3.56 -0.49
CA TYR A 60 -11.14 4.35 0.53
C TYR A 60 -10.26 5.54 0.93
N VAL A 61 -10.64 6.72 0.45
CA VAL A 61 -9.89 7.97 0.63
C VAL A 61 -9.89 8.45 2.09
N LEU A 62 -11.01 8.27 2.79
CA LEU A 62 -11.17 8.81 4.15
C LEU A 62 -10.19 8.20 5.17
N PRO A 63 -10.04 6.86 5.28
CA PRO A 63 -9.04 6.26 6.16
C PRO A 63 -7.61 6.72 5.87
N VAL A 64 -7.22 6.81 4.59
CA VAL A 64 -5.88 7.26 4.18
C VAL A 64 -5.61 8.68 4.67
N ARG A 65 -6.57 9.60 4.50
CA ARG A 65 -6.41 10.99 4.94
C ARG A 65 -6.36 11.14 6.45
N ILE A 66 -7.16 10.37 7.18
CA ILE A 66 -7.09 10.32 8.64
C ILE A 66 -5.70 9.84 9.08
N ALA A 67 -5.16 8.80 8.42
CA ALA A 67 -3.83 8.31 8.70
C ALA A 67 -2.74 9.35 8.40
N ILE A 68 -2.83 10.07 7.27
CA ILE A 68 -1.91 11.19 6.96
C ILE A 68 -1.92 12.24 8.08
N ILE A 69 -3.11 12.65 8.53
CA ILE A 69 -3.24 13.64 9.61
C ILE A 69 -2.63 13.10 10.91
N ALA A 70 -2.94 11.84 11.26
CA ALA A 70 -2.40 11.20 12.46
C ALA A 70 -0.86 11.12 12.44
N GLU A 71 -0.27 10.65 11.33
CA GLU A 71 1.18 10.58 11.16
C GLU A 71 1.83 11.97 11.19
N THR A 72 1.17 12.97 10.61
CA THR A 72 1.63 14.37 10.65
C THR A 72 1.63 14.90 12.08
N VAL A 73 0.58 14.64 12.86
CA VAL A 73 0.50 15.03 14.28
C VAL A 73 1.60 14.32 15.09
N LEU A 74 1.79 13.01 14.87
CA LEU A 74 2.85 12.24 15.53
C LEU A 74 4.24 12.80 15.22
N LEU A 75 4.49 13.19 13.97
CA LEU A 75 5.74 13.82 13.56
C LEU A 75 6.00 15.12 14.34
N PHE A 76 4.99 15.98 14.46
CA PHE A 76 5.10 17.21 15.24
C PHE A 76 5.29 16.96 16.73
N VAL A 77 4.62 15.97 17.31
CA VAL A 77 4.78 15.60 18.72
C VAL A 77 6.20 15.10 19.00
N LYS A 78 6.76 14.29 18.09
CA LYS A 78 8.07 13.66 18.28
C LYS A 78 9.24 14.62 18.07
N HIS A 79 9.17 15.46 17.04
CA HIS A 79 10.32 16.27 16.61
C HIS A 79 10.11 17.79 16.76
N GLY A 80 8.90 18.24 17.07
CA GLY A 80 8.57 19.66 17.16
C GLY A 80 8.71 20.41 15.83
N PHE A 81 8.61 21.74 15.85
CA PHE A 81 8.66 22.57 14.63
C PHE A 81 10.07 22.80 14.07
N LEU A 82 11.12 22.43 14.80
CA LEU A 82 12.52 22.70 14.45
C LEU A 82 13.24 21.49 13.85
N TYR A 83 12.50 20.50 13.35
CA TYR A 83 13.09 19.30 12.77
C TYR A 83 13.86 19.63 11.48
N MET A 84 15.18 19.47 11.52
CA MET A 84 16.09 19.78 10.40
C MET A 84 15.74 19.01 9.11
N ASP A 85 15.18 17.80 9.26
CA ASP A 85 14.87 16.92 8.13
C ASP A 85 13.53 17.25 7.45
N TYR A 86 12.83 18.32 7.88
CA TYR A 86 11.65 18.81 7.14
C TYR A 86 11.98 19.15 5.69
N ARG A 87 13.18 19.64 5.41
CA ARG A 87 13.60 19.93 4.02
C ARG A 87 13.60 18.66 3.17
N GLU A 88 14.12 17.56 3.69
CA GLU A 88 14.14 16.27 2.99
C GLU A 88 12.73 15.72 2.81
N LEU A 89 11.90 15.82 3.84
CA LEU A 89 10.49 15.44 3.78
C LEU A 89 9.75 16.22 2.69
N PHE A 90 9.85 17.56 2.67
CA PHE A 90 9.19 18.39 1.67
C PHE A 90 9.66 18.07 0.25
N LEU A 91 10.95 17.81 0.05
CA LEU A 91 11.48 17.39 -1.25
C LEU A 91 10.88 16.05 -1.71
N CYS A 92 10.79 15.06 -0.82
CA CYS A 92 10.20 13.76 -1.13
C CYS A 92 8.70 13.88 -1.46
N LEU A 93 7.94 14.66 -0.68
CA LEU A 93 6.52 14.91 -0.93
C LEU A 93 6.30 15.67 -2.24
N ALA A 94 7.12 16.67 -2.54
CA ALA A 94 7.05 17.40 -3.80
C ALA A 94 7.35 16.47 -4.99
N ALA A 95 8.34 15.60 -4.89
CA ALA A 95 8.65 14.62 -5.94
C ALA A 95 7.46 13.68 -6.21
N VAL A 96 6.79 13.21 -5.16
CA VAL A 96 5.57 12.38 -5.29
C VAL A 96 4.43 13.14 -5.98
N ILE A 97 4.28 14.43 -5.71
CA ILE A 97 3.27 15.26 -6.40
C ILE A 97 3.64 15.45 -7.87
N VAL A 98 4.92 15.71 -8.18
CA VAL A 98 5.41 15.87 -9.57
C VAL A 98 5.19 14.58 -10.37
N LEU A 99 5.52 13.42 -9.81
CA LEU A 99 5.27 12.13 -10.46
C LEU A 99 3.79 11.90 -10.75
N ARG A 100 2.89 12.33 -9.85
CA ARG A 100 1.44 12.32 -10.11
C ARG A 100 1.07 13.27 -11.24
N ILE A 101 1.64 14.47 -11.32
CA ILE A 101 1.39 15.42 -12.42
C ILE A 101 1.82 14.82 -13.77
N MET A 102 2.94 14.09 -13.78
CA MET A 102 3.42 13.31 -14.92
C MET A 102 2.57 12.07 -15.23
N ARG A 103 1.51 11.81 -14.45
CA ARG A 103 0.60 10.67 -14.60
C ARG A 103 1.28 9.30 -14.41
N ALA A 104 2.32 9.24 -13.57
CA ALA A 104 2.97 7.97 -13.22
C ALA A 104 2.04 7.03 -12.43
N TYR A 105 1.11 7.59 -11.64
CA TYR A 105 0.13 6.86 -10.83
C TYR A 105 -1.10 7.71 -10.51
N ALA A 106 -2.12 7.09 -9.90
CA ALA A 106 -3.40 7.71 -9.58
C ALA A 106 -3.33 8.57 -8.30
N GLN A 107 -4.37 9.38 -8.07
CA GLN A 107 -4.48 10.21 -6.88
C GLN A 107 -4.44 9.40 -5.57
N GLY A 108 -5.10 8.24 -5.53
CA GLY A 108 -5.11 7.38 -4.34
C GLY A 108 -3.71 6.82 -4.01
N ASP A 109 -2.95 6.43 -5.03
CA ASP A 109 -1.57 5.94 -4.87
C ASP A 109 -0.66 7.04 -4.31
N MET A 110 -0.83 8.28 -4.79
CA MET A 110 -0.11 9.44 -4.28
C MET A 110 -0.38 9.67 -2.78
N GLU A 111 -1.64 9.59 -2.35
CA GLU A 111 -2.02 9.77 -0.94
C GLU A 111 -1.40 8.66 -0.06
N LEU A 112 -1.33 7.43 -0.55
CA LEU A 112 -0.61 6.34 0.14
C LEU A 112 0.89 6.61 0.24
N PHE A 113 1.55 7.07 -0.82
CA PHE A 113 2.96 7.43 -0.76
C PHE A 113 3.22 8.56 0.24
N ILE A 114 2.39 9.60 0.23
CA ILE A 114 2.49 10.72 1.18
C ILE A 114 2.40 10.20 2.62
N MET A 115 1.40 9.39 2.93
CA MET A 115 1.22 8.79 4.25
C MET A 115 2.47 8.02 4.70
N LEU A 116 3.00 7.14 3.84
CA LEU A 116 4.14 6.28 4.19
C LEU A 116 5.45 7.05 4.32
N ILE A 117 5.64 8.12 3.54
CA ILE A 117 6.82 8.99 3.62
C ILE A 117 6.80 9.83 4.91
N ILE A 118 5.63 10.36 5.29
CA ILE A 118 5.47 11.07 6.57
C ILE A 118 5.74 10.12 7.74
N ALA A 119 5.19 8.91 7.70
CA ALA A 119 5.46 7.89 8.72
C ALA A 119 6.94 7.53 8.84
N ALA A 120 7.68 7.53 7.72
CA ALA A 120 9.12 7.28 7.72
C ALA A 120 9.92 8.41 8.37
N ALA A 121 9.44 9.66 8.28
CA ALA A 121 10.07 10.80 8.94
C ALA A 121 9.99 10.72 10.48
N CYS A 122 9.07 9.91 11.02
CA CYS A 122 9.03 9.57 12.45
C CYS A 122 10.05 8.48 12.85
N GLY A 123 10.75 7.84 11.90
CA GLY A 123 11.76 6.80 12.15
C GLY A 123 13.18 7.34 12.27
N GLU A 124 14.15 6.47 12.59
CA GLU A 124 15.58 6.84 12.74
C GLU A 124 16.40 6.69 11.44
N GLY A 125 15.75 6.65 10.27
CA GLY A 125 16.39 6.42 8.97
C GLY A 125 16.33 7.60 8.02
N SER A 126 17.18 7.61 6.99
CA SER A 126 17.14 8.64 5.94
C SER A 126 15.81 8.60 5.19
N ILE A 127 15.09 9.73 5.23
CA ILE A 127 13.80 9.91 4.57
C ILE A 127 13.94 9.76 3.05
N ILE A 128 15.02 10.32 2.48
CA ILE A 128 15.29 10.23 1.04
C ILE A 128 15.50 8.77 0.63
N SER A 129 16.37 8.04 1.33
CA SER A 129 16.65 6.63 0.99
C SER A 129 15.39 5.79 1.05
N TYR A 130 14.59 5.95 2.12
CA TYR A 130 13.32 5.26 2.27
C TYR A 130 12.33 5.62 1.15
N SER A 131 12.16 6.91 0.86
CA SER A 131 11.22 7.39 -0.16
C SER A 131 11.60 6.88 -1.55
N CYS A 132 12.90 6.87 -1.88
CA CYS A 132 13.40 6.30 -3.12
C CYS A 132 13.11 4.80 -3.20
N LYS A 133 13.46 4.01 -2.17
CA LYS A 133 13.17 2.57 -2.13
C LYS A 133 11.68 2.30 -2.28
N LEU A 134 10.84 3.05 -1.58
CA LEU A 134 9.40 2.90 -1.61
C LEU A 134 8.83 3.19 -3.00
N VAL A 135 9.06 4.39 -3.54
CA VAL A 135 8.46 4.82 -4.82
C VAL A 135 9.04 4.05 -6.00
N TYR A 136 10.37 3.94 -6.08
CA TYR A 136 11.03 3.21 -7.17
C TYR A 136 10.72 1.72 -7.10
N GLY A 137 10.80 1.11 -5.90
CA GLY A 137 10.43 -0.28 -5.68
C GLY A 137 8.99 -0.55 -6.13
N SER A 138 8.06 0.36 -5.82
CA SER A 138 6.65 0.20 -6.19
C SER A 138 6.45 0.25 -7.70
N LEU A 139 7.15 1.17 -8.38
CA LEU A 139 7.07 1.28 -9.84
C LEU A 139 7.67 0.06 -10.53
N VAL A 140 8.83 -0.43 -10.08
CA VAL A 140 9.48 -1.61 -10.65
C VAL A 140 8.61 -2.85 -10.44
N THR A 141 8.16 -3.09 -9.22
CA THR A 141 7.30 -4.25 -8.90
C THR A 141 5.96 -4.19 -9.62
N PHE A 142 5.39 -3.00 -9.80
CA PHE A 142 4.19 -2.81 -10.61
C PHE A 142 4.43 -3.14 -12.09
N CYS A 143 5.50 -2.60 -12.68
CA CYS A 143 5.83 -2.86 -14.09
C CYS A 143 6.07 -4.35 -14.35
N VAL A 144 6.79 -5.03 -13.46
CA VAL A 144 7.06 -6.47 -13.56
C VAL A 144 5.77 -7.28 -13.41
N SER A 145 4.99 -7.04 -12.35
CA SER A 145 3.76 -7.79 -12.08
C SER A 145 2.72 -7.58 -13.19
N PHE A 146 2.53 -6.34 -13.64
CA PHE A 146 1.63 -6.03 -14.74
C PHE A 146 2.09 -6.62 -16.07
N GLY A 147 3.40 -6.56 -16.36
CA GLY A 147 3.98 -7.19 -17.55
C GLY A 147 3.76 -8.70 -17.60
N VAL A 148 4.02 -9.39 -16.49
CA VAL A 148 3.77 -10.84 -16.34
C VAL A 148 2.29 -11.15 -16.52
N TYR A 149 1.40 -10.39 -15.85
CA TYR A 149 -0.04 -10.56 -15.97
C TYR A 149 -0.50 -10.43 -17.43
N MET A 150 -0.05 -9.39 -18.14
CA MET A 150 -0.38 -9.18 -19.55
C MET A 150 0.14 -10.30 -20.44
N ALA A 151 1.35 -10.82 -20.19
CA ALA A 151 1.92 -11.93 -20.95
C ALA A 151 1.09 -13.21 -20.78
N VAL A 152 0.75 -13.57 -19.54
CA VAL A 152 -0.06 -14.76 -19.22
C VAL A 152 -1.47 -14.62 -19.79
N TYR A 153 -2.10 -13.46 -19.64
CA TYR A 153 -3.42 -13.19 -20.16
C TYR A 153 -3.46 -13.31 -21.68
N ASN A 154 -2.51 -12.69 -22.38
CA ASN A 154 -2.40 -12.75 -23.83
C ASN A 154 -2.11 -14.18 -24.33
N LEU A 155 -1.29 -14.95 -23.60
CA LEU A 155 -1.05 -16.37 -23.92
C LEU A 155 -2.35 -17.17 -23.81
N LYS A 156 -3.13 -16.98 -22.74
CA LYS A 156 -4.42 -17.63 -22.55
C LYS A 156 -5.43 -17.28 -23.65
N GLU A 157 -5.56 -15.99 -23.98
CA GLU A 157 -6.49 -15.56 -25.05
C GLU A 157 -6.06 -16.11 -26.41
N LYS A 158 -4.76 -16.16 -26.70
CA LYS A 158 -4.21 -16.79 -27.92
C LYS A 158 -4.52 -18.29 -27.97
N LEU A 159 -4.39 -19.01 -26.86
CA LEU A 159 -4.75 -20.43 -26.76
C LEU A 159 -6.26 -20.66 -26.96
N MET A 160 -7.11 -19.70 -26.55
CA MET A 160 -8.56 -19.75 -26.77
C MET A 160 -9.00 -19.19 -28.14
N GLY A 161 -8.07 -18.86 -29.03
CA GLY A 161 -8.36 -18.33 -30.38
C GLY A 161 -9.01 -16.94 -30.40
N ARG A 162 -8.90 -16.18 -29.32
CA ARG A 162 -9.51 -14.85 -29.17
C ARG A 162 -8.51 -13.74 -29.47
N GLN A 163 -9.01 -12.55 -29.78
CA GLN A 163 -8.15 -11.38 -30.03
C GLN A 163 -7.53 -10.83 -28.74
N LEU A 164 -6.29 -10.37 -28.88
CA LEU A 164 -5.52 -9.75 -27.81
C LEU A 164 -6.22 -8.48 -27.31
N LYS A 165 -6.46 -8.39 -25.99
CA LYS A 165 -6.98 -7.16 -25.36
C LYS A 165 -5.84 -6.40 -24.67
N LYS A 166 -5.73 -5.11 -24.98
CA LYS A 166 -4.88 -4.19 -24.21
C LYS A 166 -5.64 -3.69 -22.99
N ILE A 167 -5.22 -4.13 -21.81
CA ILE A 167 -5.71 -3.61 -20.53
C ILE A 167 -4.94 -2.33 -20.21
N LYS A 168 -5.65 -1.25 -19.88
CA LYS A 168 -5.05 0.08 -19.65
C LYS A 168 -4.92 0.48 -18.16
N LYS A 169 -5.49 -0.31 -17.25
CA LYS A 169 -5.52 -0.03 -15.81
C LYS A 169 -5.21 -1.31 -15.04
N ALA A 170 -4.44 -1.19 -13.97
CA ALA A 170 -4.07 -2.28 -13.09
C ALA A 170 -3.90 -1.78 -11.65
N PRO A 171 -4.10 -2.66 -10.65
CA PRO A 171 -4.01 -2.30 -9.24
C PRO A 171 -2.54 -2.06 -8.86
N MET A 172 -2.23 -0.87 -8.35
CA MET A 172 -0.88 -0.47 -7.96
C MET A 172 -0.61 -0.71 -6.47
N VAL A 173 -1.63 -0.70 -5.63
CA VAL A 173 -1.49 -0.80 -4.18
C VAL A 173 -0.74 -2.07 -3.73
N PRO A 174 -0.93 -3.26 -4.35
CA PRO A 174 -0.11 -4.43 -4.01
C PRO A 174 1.39 -4.21 -4.16
N SER A 175 1.79 -3.42 -5.15
CA SER A 175 3.21 -3.09 -5.40
C SER A 175 3.74 -2.10 -4.37
N ILE A 176 2.89 -1.16 -3.92
CA ILE A 176 3.18 -0.23 -2.82
C ILE A 176 3.36 -1.01 -1.50
N ALA A 177 2.45 -1.93 -1.21
CA ALA A 177 2.52 -2.77 -0.02
C ALA A 177 3.77 -3.65 0.00
N LEU A 178 4.11 -4.28 -1.13
CA LEU A 178 5.35 -5.08 -1.23
C LEU A 178 6.59 -4.23 -1.00
N SER A 179 6.65 -3.03 -1.57
CA SER A 179 7.79 -2.13 -1.43
C SER A 179 7.92 -1.60 0.00
N PHE A 180 6.80 -1.28 0.64
CA PHE A 180 6.74 -0.94 2.05
C PHE A 180 7.25 -2.08 2.94
N PHE A 181 6.83 -3.31 2.66
CA PHE A 181 7.27 -4.50 3.38
C PHE A 181 8.78 -4.69 3.28
N ILE A 182 9.35 -4.55 2.07
CA ILE A 182 10.80 -4.59 1.85
C ILE A 182 11.51 -3.49 2.66
N CYS A 183 10.97 -2.27 2.66
CA CYS A 183 11.51 -1.16 3.45
C CYS A 183 11.40 -1.37 4.97
N CYS A 184 10.59 -2.33 5.44
CA CYS A 184 10.56 -2.70 6.85
C CYS A 184 11.63 -3.74 7.22
N ILE A 185 12.12 -4.50 6.23
CA ILE A 185 13.16 -5.52 6.43
C ILE A 185 14.57 -4.94 6.29
N THR A 186 14.74 -3.92 5.42
CA THR A 186 16.03 -3.29 5.12
C THR A 186 16.26 -1.99 5.85
#